data_AF-A0A1M6Q7T2-F1
#
_entry.id   AF-A0A1M6Q7T2-F1
#
_cell.length_a   1.000
_cell.length_b   1.000
_cell.length_c   1.000
_cell.angle_alpha   90.00
_cell.angle_beta   90.00
_cell.angle_gamma   90.00
#
_symmetry.space_group_name_H-M   'P 1'
#
loop_
_entity.id
_entity.type
_entity.pdbx_description
1 polymer ?
#
loop_
_entity_poly.entity_id
_entity_poly.type
_entity_poly.pdbx_seq_one_letter_code
_entity_poly.pdbx_strand_id
1 'polypeptide(L)'
;MAMAKKYSFRGLVSALLVVLGAVYSYAADRVVGANASLDVEPGARSAALGSATMAVDGDYLGLLSNPYQLADMNYAWGSFSHTEYYEDTKYDFASATMPLGNGLGLGVAFARYGADDIPYIKDGEPLPEGSDYNTLSIADYVFSVSVGKRLTDRLSLGVSFHGLYRELDQTGYGFRGDAGLRYRVVDNFVLSGLLKGWTSSAASWESGEFEYSAPELYLAASYGIDVPYLYGKLNFYWQGAGLLHHEAREMDFNEDNDGDGRIWDDPLAWLSGGRGGLEFTFDFGLSLRAGLSSFTTFQSVTAGAGLTIAKFLKVDYAFESHPVLSPVHRVSFSFSPYLFSRKPKDGTPEAQIRKRAVLTEEPDDFVDGADDVEGAASAESLAAESAGTAVASESQGAGLTEKSSEVSGQTAEETSAEKPTEKRAGVESRPVFVETDDEILE
;
A
#
# COMPACT_ATOMS: atom_id res chain seq x y z
N MET A 1 27.22 -53.15 -31.34
CA MET A 1 26.25 -53.13 -30.21
C MET A 1 26.22 -51.70 -29.69
N ALA A 2 25.26 -50.89 -30.15
CA ALA A 2 25.20 -49.46 -29.85
C ALA A 2 24.31 -49.24 -28.61
N MET A 3 24.88 -48.65 -27.55
CA MET A 3 24.15 -48.24 -26.35
C MET A 3 23.22 -47.07 -26.68
N ALA A 4 21.91 -47.31 -26.69
CA ALA A 4 20.92 -46.24 -26.70
C ALA A 4 20.89 -45.57 -25.33
N LYS A 5 21.32 -44.31 -25.27
CA LYS A 5 21.30 -43.47 -24.07
C LYS A 5 19.84 -43.20 -23.70
N LYS A 6 19.35 -43.77 -22.58
CA LYS A 6 18.01 -43.50 -22.04
C LYS A 6 17.95 -42.04 -21.59
N TYR A 7 17.39 -41.16 -22.41
CA TYR A 7 17.01 -39.83 -21.95
C TYR A 7 15.89 -39.99 -20.91
N SER A 8 16.14 -39.50 -19.69
CA SER A 8 15.16 -39.48 -18.61
C SER A 8 13.93 -38.69 -19.05
N PHE A 9 12.75 -39.31 -19.00
CA PHE A 9 11.45 -38.67 -19.31
C PHE A 9 11.28 -37.32 -18.59
N ARG A 10 11.83 -37.20 -17.36
CA ARG A 10 11.82 -35.96 -16.58
C ARG A 10 12.64 -34.85 -17.25
N GLY A 11 13.80 -35.17 -17.81
CA GLY A 11 14.65 -34.18 -18.51
C GLY A 11 14.05 -33.71 -19.83
N LEU A 12 13.29 -34.57 -20.51
CA LEU A 12 12.59 -34.22 -21.75
C LEU A 12 11.37 -33.33 -21.46
N VAL A 13 10.65 -33.58 -20.37
CA VAL A 13 9.59 -32.68 -19.86
C VAL A 13 10.15 -31.34 -19.40
N SER A 14 11.29 -31.31 -18.71
CA SER A 14 11.96 -30.06 -18.32
C SER A 14 12.40 -29.24 -19.54
N ALA A 15 13.00 -29.89 -20.55
CA ALA A 15 13.40 -29.22 -21.78
C ALA A 15 12.19 -28.70 -22.56
N LEU A 16 11.09 -29.47 -22.61
CA LEU A 16 9.84 -29.03 -23.24
C LEU A 16 9.23 -27.82 -22.50
N LEU A 17 9.24 -27.80 -21.17
CA LEU A 17 8.77 -26.66 -20.37
C LEU A 17 9.66 -25.41 -20.56
N VAL A 18 10.98 -25.57 -20.70
CA VAL A 18 11.90 -24.47 -21.00
C VAL A 18 11.68 -23.93 -22.41
N VAL A 19 11.45 -24.80 -23.40
CA VAL A 19 11.15 -24.39 -24.78
C VAL A 19 9.77 -23.76 -24.89
N LEU A 20 8.74 -24.31 -24.22
CA LEU A 20 7.43 -23.67 -24.10
C LEU A 20 7.55 -22.30 -23.43
N GLY A 21 8.27 -22.19 -22.32
CA GLY A 21 8.52 -20.91 -21.66
C GLY A 21 9.23 -19.89 -22.57
N ALA A 22 10.22 -20.32 -23.35
CA ALA A 22 10.95 -19.45 -24.29
C ALA A 22 10.09 -18.99 -25.48
N VAL A 23 9.15 -19.82 -25.96
CA VAL A 23 8.21 -19.45 -27.03
C VAL A 23 7.14 -18.49 -26.48
N TYR A 24 6.66 -18.68 -25.25
CA TYR A 24 5.72 -17.75 -24.61
C TYR A 24 6.35 -16.37 -24.35
N SER A 25 7.65 -16.27 -24.07
CA SER A 25 8.33 -14.98 -23.92
C SER A 25 8.44 -14.16 -25.22
N TYR A 26 8.25 -14.78 -26.39
CA TYR A 26 8.29 -14.08 -27.69
C TYR A 26 6.92 -13.55 -28.14
N ALA A 27 5.83 -13.90 -27.43
CA ALA A 27 4.47 -13.43 -27.70
C ALA A 27 3.92 -12.56 -26.55
N ALA A 28 4.79 -12.14 -25.63
CA ALA A 28 4.43 -11.32 -24.49
C ALA A 28 4.77 -9.86 -24.77
N ASP A 29 3.75 -9.02 -24.89
CA ASP A 29 3.96 -7.58 -24.95
C ASP A 29 4.20 -7.07 -23.54
N ARG A 30 5.36 -6.42 -23.38
CA ARG A 30 5.66 -5.69 -22.15
C ARG A 30 4.87 -4.39 -22.19
N VAL A 31 3.94 -4.24 -21.25
CA VAL A 31 3.09 -3.06 -21.13
C VAL A 31 3.15 -2.50 -19.72
N VAL A 32 2.95 -1.20 -19.62
CA VAL A 32 2.72 -0.54 -18.33
C VAL A 32 1.29 -0.83 -17.91
N GLY A 33 1.10 -1.40 -16.71
CA GLY A 33 -0.23 -1.53 -16.12
C GLY A 33 -1.13 -2.61 -16.73
N ALA A 34 -0.61 -3.76 -17.18
CA ALA A 34 -1.38 -4.92 -17.66
C ALA A 34 -2.55 -5.29 -16.72
N ASN A 35 -2.39 -5.05 -15.41
CA ASN A 35 -3.40 -5.25 -14.37
C ASN A 35 -3.73 -3.96 -13.59
N ALA A 36 -3.84 -2.81 -14.27
CA ALA A 36 -4.03 -1.49 -13.64
C ALA A 36 -5.23 -1.42 -12.67
N SER A 37 -6.30 -2.17 -12.92
CA SER A 37 -7.48 -2.24 -12.05
C SER A 37 -7.17 -2.78 -10.64
N LEU A 38 -6.07 -3.52 -10.46
CA LEU A 38 -5.56 -3.94 -9.16
C LEU A 38 -4.84 -2.81 -8.38
N ASP A 39 -4.74 -1.62 -8.96
CA ASP A 39 -4.03 -0.47 -8.39
C ASP A 39 -4.98 0.60 -7.88
N VAL A 40 -6.28 0.44 -8.17
CA VAL A 40 -7.33 1.29 -7.65
C VAL A 40 -7.45 1.05 -6.16
N GLU A 41 -7.32 2.11 -5.37
CA GLU A 41 -7.44 2.03 -3.92
C GLU A 41 -8.92 1.99 -3.50
N PRO A 42 -9.34 0.99 -2.71
CA PRO A 42 -10.71 0.89 -2.23
C PRO A 42 -11.01 1.71 -0.98
N GLY A 43 -10.04 1.96 -0.10
CA GLY A 43 -10.28 2.55 1.22
C GLY A 43 -10.50 4.06 1.20
N ALA A 44 -11.61 4.54 1.77
CA ALA A 44 -11.84 5.98 1.91
C ALA A 44 -10.79 6.63 2.82
N ARG A 45 -10.37 5.95 3.89
CA ARG A 45 -9.31 6.44 4.79
C ARG A 45 -8.00 6.71 4.04
N SER A 46 -7.54 5.74 3.24
CA SER A 46 -6.29 5.86 2.50
C SER A 46 -6.42 6.87 1.35
N ALA A 47 -7.56 6.91 0.66
CA ALA A 47 -7.87 7.94 -0.33
C ALA A 47 -7.78 9.37 0.22
N ALA A 48 -8.32 9.63 1.42
CA ALA A 48 -8.25 10.93 2.07
C ALA A 48 -6.83 11.37 2.46
N LEU A 49 -5.87 10.42 2.47
CA LEU A 49 -4.47 10.62 2.81
C LEU A 49 -3.59 10.64 1.54
N GLY A 50 -4.12 11.18 0.44
CA GLY A 50 -3.42 11.26 -0.83
C GLY A 50 -3.20 9.90 -1.48
N SER A 51 -4.03 8.90 -1.17
CA SER A 51 -3.82 7.52 -1.64
C SER A 51 -2.42 6.97 -1.30
N ALA A 52 -1.86 7.42 -0.15
CA ALA A 52 -0.62 6.92 0.44
C ALA A 52 -0.85 5.62 1.21
N THR A 53 -1.51 4.67 0.56
CA THR A 53 -2.06 3.44 1.13
C THR A 53 -1.01 2.71 1.97
N MET A 54 0.22 2.67 1.50
CA MET A 54 1.32 1.88 2.03
C MET A 54 1.92 2.41 3.32
N ALA A 55 1.64 3.67 3.63
CA ALA A 55 2.00 4.28 4.90
C ALA A 55 0.92 4.04 5.96
N VAL A 56 -0.31 3.73 5.54
CA VAL A 56 -1.49 3.68 6.41
C VAL A 56 -1.66 2.27 6.98
N ASP A 57 -1.43 2.15 8.29
CA ASP A 57 -1.66 0.90 9.01
C ASP A 57 -3.12 0.77 9.48
N GLY A 58 -3.64 -0.46 9.47
CA GLY A 58 -4.93 -0.81 10.08
C GLY A 58 -6.16 -0.42 9.27
N ASP A 59 -5.98 -0.22 7.96
CA ASP A 59 -7.05 -0.07 6.98
C ASP A 59 -7.28 -1.40 6.24
N TYR A 60 -8.27 -2.18 6.68
CA TYR A 60 -8.52 -3.53 6.15
C TYR A 60 -9.12 -3.55 4.73
N LEU A 61 -9.38 -2.39 4.13
CA LEU A 61 -9.69 -2.28 2.71
C LEU A 61 -8.42 -2.32 1.85
N GLY A 62 -7.26 -1.90 2.41
CA GLY A 62 -5.95 -1.92 1.73
C GLY A 62 -5.31 -3.31 1.55
N LEU A 63 -6.09 -4.39 1.38
CA LEU A 63 -5.53 -5.74 1.14
C LEU A 63 -4.82 -5.89 -0.21
N LEU A 64 -5.11 -5.00 -1.16
CA LEU A 64 -4.47 -4.95 -2.49
C LEU A 64 -3.05 -4.36 -2.45
N SER A 65 -2.75 -3.55 -1.43
CA SER A 65 -1.50 -2.77 -1.33
C SER A 65 -0.67 -3.11 -0.09
N ASN A 66 -1.31 -3.58 1.00
CA ASN A 66 -0.66 -3.78 2.31
C ASN A 66 -0.95 -5.13 2.96
N PRO A 67 -0.43 -6.25 2.44
CA PRO A 67 -0.67 -7.56 3.06
C PRO A 67 -0.04 -7.71 4.46
N TYR A 68 1.03 -6.98 4.78
CA TYR A 68 1.71 -7.09 6.08
C TYR A 68 0.83 -6.64 7.25
N GLN A 69 -0.18 -5.80 7.03
CA GLN A 69 -1.02 -5.24 8.11
C GLN A 69 -1.83 -6.33 8.84
N LEU A 70 -2.08 -7.45 8.16
CA LEU A 70 -2.75 -8.62 8.72
C LEU A 70 -1.97 -9.22 9.90
N ALA A 71 -0.66 -8.98 9.99
CA ALA A 71 0.17 -9.42 11.11
C ALA A 71 -0.19 -8.71 12.43
N ASP A 72 -0.66 -7.46 12.37
CA ASP A 72 -0.95 -6.59 13.52
C ASP A 72 -2.44 -6.55 13.90
N MET A 73 -3.26 -7.36 13.23
CA MET A 73 -4.70 -7.43 13.47
C MET A 73 -5.05 -8.12 14.79
N ASN A 74 -5.93 -7.50 15.58
CA ASN A 74 -6.43 -8.05 16.85
C ASN A 74 -7.79 -8.74 16.71
N TYR A 75 -8.61 -8.32 15.75
CA TYR A 75 -10.00 -8.73 15.61
C TYR A 75 -10.32 -9.08 14.17
N ALA A 76 -11.33 -9.92 13.95
CA ALA A 76 -11.85 -10.10 12.60
C ALA A 76 -12.58 -8.83 12.16
N TRP A 77 -12.52 -8.49 10.88
CA TRP A 77 -13.24 -7.36 10.29
C TRP A 77 -13.87 -7.78 8.97
N GLY A 78 -15.11 -7.34 8.74
CA GLY A 78 -15.68 -7.23 7.42
C GLY A 78 -15.71 -5.77 7.02
N SER A 79 -15.24 -5.45 5.83
CA SER A 79 -15.14 -4.07 5.34
C SER A 79 -15.74 -3.97 3.95
N PHE A 80 -16.38 -2.85 3.66
CA PHE A 80 -16.99 -2.54 2.39
C PHE A 80 -16.65 -1.11 1.99
N SER A 81 -16.49 -0.86 0.71
CA SER A 81 -16.45 0.50 0.19
C SER A 81 -17.18 0.61 -1.14
N HIS A 82 -17.67 1.82 -1.38
CA HIS A 82 -18.31 2.22 -2.60
C HIS A 82 -17.70 3.55 -3.03
N THR A 83 -17.29 3.62 -4.29
CA THR A 83 -16.79 4.83 -4.93
C THR A 83 -17.56 5.04 -6.22
N GLU A 84 -18.05 6.26 -6.38
CA GLU A 84 -18.59 6.75 -7.64
C GLU A 84 -17.51 7.59 -8.30
N TYR A 85 -17.01 7.09 -9.44
CA TYR A 85 -16.09 7.81 -10.30
C TYR A 85 -16.88 8.63 -11.34
N TYR A 86 -16.15 9.32 -12.21
CA TYR A 86 -16.71 10.03 -13.35
C TYR A 86 -17.32 9.05 -14.38
N GLU A 87 -18.18 9.57 -15.27
CA GLU A 87 -18.80 8.79 -16.36
C GLU A 87 -19.56 7.54 -15.86
N ASP A 88 -20.31 7.68 -14.75
CA ASP A 88 -21.09 6.61 -14.11
C ASP A 88 -20.33 5.32 -13.77
N THR A 89 -18.99 5.39 -13.71
CA THR A 89 -18.14 4.27 -13.34
C THR A 89 -18.16 4.06 -11.83
N LYS A 90 -18.33 2.81 -11.41
CA LYS A 90 -18.48 2.44 -9.99
C LYS A 90 -17.38 1.49 -9.57
N TYR A 91 -16.92 1.67 -8.35
CA TYR A 91 -15.99 0.75 -7.70
C TYR A 91 -16.54 0.28 -6.36
N ASP A 92 -16.90 -1.00 -6.33
CA ASP A 92 -17.39 -1.70 -5.16
C ASP A 92 -16.32 -2.65 -4.65
N PHE A 93 -16.04 -2.60 -3.36
CA PHE A 93 -15.05 -3.46 -2.74
C PHE A 93 -15.57 -4.05 -1.44
N ALA A 94 -15.24 -5.31 -1.19
CA ALA A 94 -15.53 -6.00 0.05
C ALA A 94 -14.31 -6.80 0.50
N SER A 95 -14.00 -6.75 1.79
CA SER A 95 -12.97 -7.58 2.41
C SER A 95 -13.43 -8.24 3.69
N ALA A 96 -12.86 -9.40 3.96
CA ALA A 96 -12.97 -10.08 5.24
C ALA A 96 -11.58 -10.47 5.73
N THR A 97 -11.24 -10.06 6.94
CA THR A 97 -9.95 -10.32 7.57
C THR A 97 -10.16 -11.00 8.91
N MET A 98 -9.26 -11.92 9.26
CA MET A 98 -9.31 -12.61 10.54
C MET A 98 -7.91 -12.91 11.10
N PRO A 99 -7.71 -12.71 12.41
CA PRO A 99 -6.49 -13.12 13.08
C PRO A 99 -6.50 -14.64 13.33
N LEU A 100 -5.42 -15.31 12.94
CA LEU A 100 -5.22 -16.74 13.16
C LEU A 100 -4.45 -17.01 14.47
N GLY A 101 -3.82 -15.98 15.07
CA GLY A 101 -3.06 -16.04 16.32
C GLY A 101 -1.54 -15.96 16.07
N ASN A 102 -0.75 -15.72 17.12
CA ASN A 102 0.71 -15.60 17.03
C ASN A 102 1.21 -14.60 15.96
N GLY A 103 0.51 -13.46 15.81
CA GLY A 103 0.83 -12.48 14.78
C GLY A 103 0.62 -12.94 13.34
N LEU A 104 -0.17 -14.00 13.11
CA LEU A 104 -0.62 -14.44 11.79
C LEU A 104 -2.05 -13.95 11.52
N GLY A 105 -2.28 -13.39 10.34
CA GLY A 105 -3.60 -12.99 9.86
C GLY A 105 -3.83 -13.43 8.42
N LEU A 106 -5.12 -13.65 8.11
CA LEU A 106 -5.60 -14.00 6.78
C LEU A 106 -6.62 -12.95 6.35
N GLY A 107 -6.60 -12.57 5.07
CA GLY A 107 -7.57 -11.69 4.45
C GLY A 107 -8.00 -12.22 3.10
N VAL A 108 -9.26 -12.01 2.77
CA VAL A 108 -9.79 -12.18 1.42
C VAL A 108 -10.50 -10.89 1.00
N ALA A 109 -10.43 -10.57 -0.28
CA ALA A 109 -11.14 -9.43 -0.84
C ALA A 109 -11.74 -9.75 -2.20
N PHE A 110 -12.82 -9.04 -2.51
CA PHE A 110 -13.49 -9.03 -3.79
C PHE A 110 -13.71 -7.57 -4.20
N ALA A 111 -13.51 -7.26 -5.48
CA ALA A 111 -13.82 -5.95 -6.02
C ALA A 111 -14.50 -6.06 -7.38
N ARG A 112 -15.34 -5.09 -7.69
CA ARG A 112 -15.89 -4.85 -9.02
C ARG A 112 -15.60 -3.40 -9.40
N TYR A 113 -14.90 -3.20 -10.50
CA TYR A 113 -14.69 -1.89 -11.12
C TYR A 113 -15.35 -1.90 -12.49
N GLY A 114 -16.31 -1.03 -12.76
CA GLY A 114 -17.00 -1.07 -14.04
C GLY A 114 -18.05 0.00 -14.23
N ALA A 115 -18.52 0.10 -15.47
CA ALA A 115 -19.61 0.96 -15.87
C ALA A 115 -20.70 0.09 -16.51
N ASP A 116 -21.95 0.43 -16.18
CA ASP A 116 -23.12 -0.31 -16.62
C ASP A 116 -23.93 0.51 -17.60
N ASP A 117 -24.71 -0.17 -18.45
CA ASP A 117 -25.68 0.45 -19.35
C ASP A 117 -25.09 1.48 -20.33
N ILE A 118 -23.86 1.29 -20.80
CA ILE A 118 -23.20 2.17 -21.77
C ILE A 118 -23.93 2.06 -23.11
N PRO A 119 -24.52 3.15 -23.65
CA PRO A 119 -25.13 3.12 -24.97
C PRO A 119 -24.10 2.77 -26.04
N TYR A 120 -24.38 1.73 -26.82
CA TYR A 120 -23.50 1.23 -27.87
C TYR A 120 -24.25 1.13 -29.20
N ILE A 121 -23.61 1.59 -30.27
CA ILE A 121 -24.10 1.46 -31.63
C ILE A 121 -23.08 0.63 -32.39
N LYS A 122 -23.52 -0.51 -32.91
CA LYS A 122 -22.63 -1.39 -33.67
C LYS A 122 -22.37 -0.80 -35.04
N ASP A 123 -21.13 -0.94 -35.53
CA ASP A 123 -20.77 -0.50 -36.88
C ASP A 123 -21.72 -1.09 -37.94
N GLY A 124 -22.39 -0.19 -38.67
CA GLY A 124 -23.36 -0.54 -39.72
C GLY A 124 -24.82 -0.64 -39.25
N GLU A 125 -25.11 -0.46 -37.96
CA GLU A 125 -26.49 -0.29 -37.48
C GLU A 125 -26.96 1.17 -37.64
N PRO A 126 -28.24 1.40 -37.98
CA PRO A 126 -28.78 2.75 -38.03
C PRO A 126 -28.75 3.38 -36.64
N LEU A 127 -28.56 4.71 -36.58
CA LEU A 127 -28.75 5.46 -35.34
C LEU A 127 -30.16 5.17 -34.80
N PRO A 128 -30.31 4.62 -33.58
CA PRO A 128 -31.62 4.28 -33.05
C PRO A 128 -32.47 5.55 -32.86
N GLU A 129 -33.76 5.46 -33.18
CA GLU A 129 -34.70 6.56 -32.97
C GLU A 129 -35.22 6.54 -31.52
N GLY A 130 -34.97 7.62 -30.77
CA GLY A 130 -35.48 7.77 -29.40
C GLY A 130 -34.54 7.21 -28.33
N SER A 131 -35.05 6.35 -27.45
CA SER A 131 -34.34 5.79 -26.29
C SER A 131 -34.03 4.29 -26.40
N ASP A 132 -34.16 3.71 -27.59
CA ASP A 132 -33.97 2.28 -27.84
C ASP A 132 -32.53 1.99 -28.28
N TYR A 133 -31.58 2.15 -27.36
CA TYR A 133 -30.16 1.87 -27.58
C TYR A 133 -29.82 0.46 -27.11
N ASN A 134 -28.95 -0.22 -27.85
CA ASN A 134 -28.24 -1.37 -27.30
C ASN A 134 -27.31 -0.88 -26.18
N THR A 135 -27.22 -1.62 -25.08
CA THR A 135 -26.30 -1.29 -23.99
C THR A 135 -25.20 -2.33 -23.85
N LEU A 136 -24.03 -1.87 -23.42
CA LEU A 136 -22.89 -2.68 -23.05
C LEU A 136 -22.52 -2.36 -21.59
N SER A 137 -22.26 -3.40 -20.80
CA SER A 137 -21.63 -3.24 -19.49
C SER A 137 -20.19 -3.70 -19.59
N ILE A 138 -19.30 -2.95 -18.95
CA ILE A 138 -17.89 -3.32 -18.80
C ILE A 138 -17.55 -3.47 -17.33
N ALA A 139 -16.83 -4.54 -16.98
CA ALA A 139 -16.46 -4.77 -15.59
C ALA A 139 -15.18 -5.61 -15.44
N ASP A 140 -14.38 -5.16 -14.48
CA ASP A 140 -13.21 -5.84 -13.95
C ASP A 140 -13.55 -6.39 -12.55
N TYR A 141 -13.44 -7.70 -12.40
CA TYR A 141 -13.69 -8.44 -11.17
C TYR A 141 -12.37 -8.91 -10.55
N VAL A 142 -12.10 -8.46 -9.34
CA VAL A 142 -10.89 -8.80 -8.60
C VAL A 142 -11.21 -9.77 -7.47
N PHE A 143 -10.41 -10.82 -7.34
CA PHE A 143 -10.40 -11.69 -6.17
C PHE A 143 -9.00 -11.73 -5.57
N SER A 144 -8.89 -11.54 -4.26
CA SER A 144 -7.61 -11.45 -3.57
C SER A 144 -7.56 -12.33 -2.33
N VAL A 145 -6.40 -12.94 -2.10
CA VAL A 145 -6.08 -13.66 -0.86
C VAL A 145 -4.75 -13.16 -0.34
N SER A 146 -4.73 -12.74 0.93
CA SER A 146 -3.57 -12.13 1.56
C SER A 146 -3.27 -12.79 2.91
N VAL A 147 -1.99 -12.97 3.21
CA VAL A 147 -1.52 -13.49 4.50
C VAL A 147 -0.45 -12.56 5.03
N GLY A 148 -0.56 -12.16 6.29
CA GLY A 148 0.45 -11.38 6.99
C GLY A 148 0.94 -12.09 8.24
N LYS A 149 2.26 -12.04 8.48
CA LYS A 149 2.90 -12.67 9.63
C LYS A 149 3.91 -11.74 10.29
N ARG A 150 3.82 -11.60 11.61
CA ARG A 150 4.86 -10.97 12.43
C ARG A 150 6.03 -11.94 12.60
N LEU A 151 7.21 -11.53 12.15
CA LEU A 151 8.43 -12.33 12.31
C LEU A 151 9.18 -11.99 13.60
N THR A 152 9.23 -10.70 13.94
CA THR A 152 9.85 -10.21 15.18
C THR A 152 8.97 -9.11 15.77
N ASP A 153 9.28 -8.62 16.97
CA ASP A 153 8.51 -7.52 17.60
C ASP A 153 8.49 -6.24 16.76
N ARG A 154 9.42 -6.09 15.81
CA ARG A 154 9.59 -4.93 14.94
C ARG A 154 9.35 -5.21 13.46
N LEU A 155 9.44 -6.46 13.01
CA LEU A 155 9.34 -6.83 11.59
C LEU A 155 8.09 -7.68 11.33
N SER A 156 7.26 -7.19 10.42
CA SER A 156 6.09 -7.89 9.87
C SER A 156 6.25 -8.04 8.36
N LEU A 157 5.85 -9.20 7.83
CA LEU A 157 5.80 -9.46 6.39
C LEU A 157 4.38 -9.80 5.98
N GLY A 158 4.08 -9.63 4.70
CA GLY A 158 2.87 -10.14 4.10
C GLY A 158 3.05 -10.48 2.64
N VAL A 159 2.20 -11.37 2.16
CA VAL A 159 2.10 -11.75 0.75
C VAL A 159 0.64 -11.74 0.33
N SER A 160 0.38 -11.35 -0.90
CA SER A 160 -0.95 -11.39 -1.49
C SER A 160 -0.91 -11.95 -2.90
N PHE A 161 -2.00 -12.61 -3.26
CA PHE A 161 -2.27 -13.10 -4.59
C PHE A 161 -3.59 -12.54 -5.06
N HIS A 162 -3.59 -11.98 -6.26
CA HIS A 162 -4.71 -11.31 -6.89
C HIS A 162 -5.00 -12.01 -8.21
N GLY A 163 -6.25 -12.39 -8.40
CA GLY A 163 -6.81 -12.81 -9.67
C GLY A 163 -7.75 -11.72 -10.18
N LEU A 164 -7.73 -11.51 -11.49
CA LEU A 164 -8.55 -10.53 -12.18
C LEU A 164 -9.28 -11.24 -13.32
N TYR A 165 -10.57 -11.00 -13.44
CA TYR A 165 -11.39 -11.40 -14.57
C TYR A 165 -12.00 -10.14 -15.18
N ARG A 166 -11.89 -10.00 -16.49
CA ARG A 166 -12.33 -8.81 -17.21
C ARG A 166 -13.38 -9.17 -18.23
N GLU A 167 -14.43 -8.38 -18.24
CA GLU A 167 -15.50 -8.42 -19.21
C GLU A 167 -15.59 -7.03 -19.83
N LEU A 168 -14.92 -6.88 -20.97
CA LEU A 168 -14.90 -5.66 -21.78
C LEU A 168 -15.60 -5.97 -23.13
N ASP A 169 -15.09 -5.42 -24.23
CA ASP A 169 -15.38 -5.88 -25.58
C ASP A 169 -14.87 -7.31 -25.85
N GLN A 170 -13.87 -7.74 -25.07
CA GLN A 170 -13.35 -9.10 -25.00
C GLN A 170 -13.18 -9.56 -23.55
N THR A 171 -13.09 -10.87 -23.35
CA THR A 171 -12.81 -11.44 -22.03
C THR A 171 -11.31 -11.54 -21.76
N GLY A 172 -10.92 -11.34 -20.50
CA GLY A 172 -9.53 -11.40 -20.07
C GLY A 172 -9.36 -11.98 -18.67
N TYR A 173 -8.18 -12.57 -18.44
CA TYR A 173 -7.76 -13.05 -17.13
C TYR A 173 -6.42 -12.42 -16.76
N GLY A 174 -6.30 -11.94 -15.53
CA GLY A 174 -5.07 -11.39 -14.99
C GLY A 174 -4.68 -12.05 -13.67
N PHE A 175 -3.39 -12.04 -13.38
CA PHE A 175 -2.89 -12.42 -12.06
C PHE A 175 -1.72 -11.55 -11.63
N ARG A 176 -1.64 -11.30 -10.32
CA ARG A 176 -0.51 -10.61 -9.70
C ARG A 176 -0.24 -11.13 -8.30
N GLY A 177 1.02 -11.35 -7.97
CA GLY A 177 1.46 -11.61 -6.61
C GLY A 177 2.25 -10.43 -6.06
N ASP A 178 1.92 -9.98 -4.86
CA ASP A 178 2.59 -8.87 -4.17
C ASP A 178 3.20 -9.33 -2.84
N ALA A 179 4.27 -8.65 -2.40
CA ALA A 179 4.96 -8.95 -1.15
C ALA A 179 5.25 -7.65 -0.39
N GLY A 180 4.78 -7.55 0.84
CA GLY A 180 4.92 -6.36 1.68
C GLY A 180 5.77 -6.63 2.93
N LEU A 181 6.44 -5.59 3.41
CA LEU A 181 7.18 -5.60 4.66
C LEU A 181 6.90 -4.33 5.45
N ARG A 182 6.97 -4.44 6.77
CA ARG A 182 6.88 -3.33 7.71
C ARG A 182 7.93 -3.49 8.80
N TYR A 183 8.69 -2.43 9.04
CA TYR A 183 9.72 -2.34 10.05
C TYR A 183 9.46 -1.16 11.01
N ARG A 184 9.23 -1.47 12.28
CA ARG A 184 9.09 -0.47 13.34
C ARG A 184 10.47 -0.07 13.85
N VAL A 185 10.91 1.13 13.49
CA VAL A 185 12.21 1.69 13.91
C VAL A 185 12.13 2.08 15.39
N VAL A 186 11.10 2.85 15.73
CA VAL A 186 10.68 3.19 17.10
C VAL A 186 9.16 3.14 17.18
N ASP A 187 8.57 3.22 18.37
CA ASP A 187 7.12 3.01 18.56
C ASP A 187 6.24 3.93 17.71
N ASN A 188 6.74 5.15 17.44
CA ASN A 188 6.05 6.16 16.66
C ASN A 188 6.60 6.33 15.24
N PHE A 189 7.57 5.52 14.78
CA PHE A 189 8.15 5.63 13.44
C PHE A 189 8.23 4.27 12.76
N VAL A 190 7.54 4.15 11.62
CA VAL A 190 7.41 2.92 10.86
C VAL A 190 7.88 3.16 9.44
N LEU A 191 8.63 2.19 8.92
CA LEU A 191 8.97 2.09 7.51
C LEU A 191 8.26 0.89 6.91
N SER A 192 7.72 1.06 5.70
CA SER A 192 7.04 0.03 4.96
C SER A 192 7.60 -0.07 3.54
N GLY A 193 7.52 -1.26 2.97
CA GLY A 193 7.86 -1.47 1.57
C GLY A 193 6.96 -2.52 0.94
N LEU A 194 6.72 -2.38 -0.36
CA LEU A 194 5.97 -3.36 -1.15
C LEU A 194 6.74 -3.62 -2.44
N LEU A 195 6.91 -4.91 -2.72
CA LEU A 195 7.28 -5.40 -4.01
C LEU A 195 6.02 -5.90 -4.72
N LYS A 196 5.51 -5.06 -5.60
CA LYS A 196 4.35 -5.32 -6.45
C LYS A 196 4.77 -6.20 -7.63
N GLY A 197 3.96 -7.20 -7.95
CA GLY A 197 4.22 -8.10 -9.08
C GLY A 197 5.47 -8.97 -8.90
N TRP A 198 5.85 -9.32 -7.67
CA TRP A 198 7.06 -10.15 -7.40
C TRP A 198 7.01 -11.51 -8.10
N THR A 199 5.81 -12.05 -8.37
CA THR A 199 5.61 -13.29 -9.12
C THR A 199 5.36 -13.10 -10.61
N SER A 200 5.41 -11.87 -11.13
CA SER A 200 4.80 -11.38 -12.38
C SER A 200 3.41 -10.74 -12.18
N SER A 201 3.13 -9.71 -12.98
CA SER A 201 1.80 -9.19 -13.26
C SER A 201 1.51 -9.45 -14.73
N ALA A 202 0.69 -10.45 -15.02
CA ALA A 202 0.36 -10.83 -16.40
C ALA A 202 -1.14 -10.80 -16.63
N ALA A 203 -1.53 -10.52 -17.87
CA ALA A 203 -2.90 -10.60 -18.35
C ALA A 203 -2.93 -11.35 -19.69
N SER A 204 -3.98 -12.13 -19.90
CA SER A 204 -4.24 -12.88 -21.13
C SER A 204 -5.65 -12.60 -21.61
N TRP A 205 -5.81 -12.38 -22.90
CA TRP A 205 -7.06 -12.01 -23.52
C TRP A 205 -7.58 -13.08 -24.49
N GLU A 206 -8.88 -13.07 -24.76
CA GLU A 206 -9.52 -13.99 -25.72
C GLU A 206 -8.97 -13.87 -27.14
N SER A 207 -8.54 -12.66 -27.54
CA SER A 207 -7.84 -12.39 -28.79
C SER A 207 -6.53 -13.17 -28.95
N GLY A 208 -5.98 -13.72 -27.88
CA GLY A 208 -4.68 -14.39 -27.83
C GLY A 208 -3.54 -13.47 -27.39
N GLU A 209 -3.84 -12.19 -27.14
CA GLU A 209 -2.87 -11.23 -26.62
C GLU A 209 -2.46 -11.56 -25.18
N PHE A 210 -1.17 -11.41 -24.91
CA PHE A 210 -0.60 -11.61 -23.59
C PHE A 210 0.23 -10.41 -23.17
N GLU A 211 -0.18 -9.79 -22.08
CA GLU A 211 0.42 -8.59 -21.54
C GLU A 211 1.18 -8.90 -20.25
N TYR A 212 2.33 -8.25 -20.08
CA TYR A 212 3.17 -8.37 -18.90
C TYR A 212 3.62 -7.01 -18.38
N SER A 213 3.51 -6.82 -17.06
CA SER A 213 4.10 -5.66 -16.37
C SER A 213 5.23 -6.09 -15.43
N ALA A 214 6.29 -5.29 -15.47
CA ALA A 214 7.46 -5.46 -14.61
C ALA A 214 7.13 -5.22 -13.13
N PRO A 215 7.89 -5.83 -12.20
CA PRO A 215 7.68 -5.59 -10.77
C PRO A 215 8.06 -4.16 -10.37
N GLU A 216 7.33 -3.63 -9.40
CA GLU A 216 7.55 -2.28 -8.85
C GLU A 216 7.86 -2.37 -7.36
N LEU A 217 8.80 -1.55 -6.88
CA LEU A 217 9.16 -1.48 -5.47
C LEU A 217 8.78 -0.12 -4.92
N TYR A 218 7.95 -0.07 -3.90
CA TYR A 218 7.57 1.16 -3.22
C TYR A 218 8.13 1.20 -1.81
N LEU A 219 8.42 2.41 -1.33
CA LEU A 219 8.78 2.70 0.04
C LEU A 219 7.78 3.68 0.63
N ALA A 220 7.47 3.50 1.90
CA ALA A 220 6.60 4.37 2.65
C ALA A 220 7.09 4.53 4.09
N ALA A 221 6.69 5.63 4.71
CA ALA A 221 7.00 5.94 6.09
C ALA A 221 5.80 6.55 6.79
N SER A 222 5.64 6.24 8.08
CA SER A 222 4.65 6.89 8.93
C SER A 222 5.25 7.30 10.27
N TYR A 223 4.87 8.48 10.74
CA TYR A 223 5.34 9.05 12.00
C TYR A 223 4.18 9.60 12.83
N GLY A 224 4.09 9.20 14.10
CA GLY A 224 3.02 9.59 15.01
C GLY A 224 3.51 10.52 16.13
N ILE A 225 2.78 11.60 16.37
CA ILE A 225 2.99 12.51 17.49
C ILE A 225 1.72 12.51 18.34
N ASP A 226 1.86 12.17 19.62
CA ASP A 226 0.76 12.30 20.56
C ASP A 226 0.60 13.78 20.94
N VAL A 227 -0.63 14.29 20.86
CA VAL A 227 -0.97 15.69 21.16
C VAL A 227 -1.97 15.71 22.32
N PRO A 228 -1.52 15.52 23.58
CA PRO A 228 -2.42 15.39 24.73
C PRO A 228 -3.34 16.59 24.94
N TYR A 229 -2.89 17.80 24.57
CA TYR A 229 -3.67 19.03 24.70
C TYR A 229 -4.97 19.00 23.87
N LEU A 230 -4.95 18.31 22.72
CA LEU A 230 -6.09 18.18 21.82
C LEU A 230 -6.79 16.83 21.96
N TYR A 231 -6.44 16.02 22.98
CA TYR A 231 -6.97 14.68 23.21
C TYR A 231 -6.91 13.83 21.94
N GLY A 232 -5.73 13.71 21.35
CA GLY A 232 -5.56 12.96 20.12
C GLY A 232 -4.13 12.74 19.69
N LYS A 233 -3.99 12.09 18.53
CA LYS A 233 -2.74 11.73 17.90
C LYS A 233 -2.68 12.26 16.47
N LEU A 234 -1.60 12.93 16.12
CA LEU A 234 -1.31 13.40 14.78
C LEU A 234 -0.36 12.41 14.10
N ASN A 235 -0.75 11.85 12.96
CA ASN A 235 0.07 10.96 12.15
C ASN A 235 0.41 11.63 10.83
N PHE A 236 1.68 11.48 10.44
CA PHE A 236 2.23 11.87 9.14
C PHE A 236 2.44 10.61 8.32
N TYR A 237 2.06 10.67 7.05
CA TYR A 237 2.18 9.58 6.10
C TYR A 237 2.90 10.06 4.85
N TRP A 238 3.85 9.26 4.37
CA TRP A 238 4.55 9.51 3.13
C TRP A 238 4.75 8.20 2.37
N GLN A 239 4.58 8.25 1.05
CA GLN A 239 4.80 7.13 0.12
C GLN A 239 5.56 7.65 -1.09
N GLY A 240 6.68 7.02 -1.46
CA GLY A 240 7.50 7.44 -2.59
C GLY A 240 6.94 7.02 -3.95
N ALA A 241 7.45 7.64 -5.02
CA ALA A 241 7.04 7.43 -6.42
C ALA A 241 7.45 6.08 -7.04
N GLY A 242 7.76 5.06 -6.23
CA GLY A 242 8.29 3.76 -6.67
C GLY A 242 9.75 3.81 -7.17
N LEU A 243 10.54 2.78 -6.89
CA LEU A 243 12.00 2.75 -7.09
C LEU A 243 12.45 2.06 -8.39
N LEU A 244 11.64 1.13 -8.88
CA LEU A 244 11.97 0.31 -10.06
C LEU A 244 11.26 0.79 -11.33
N HIS A 245 10.62 1.95 -11.29
CA HIS A 245 9.87 2.52 -12.42
C HIS A 245 10.73 2.55 -13.67
N HIS A 246 10.16 2.04 -14.76
CA HIS A 246 10.82 2.00 -16.06
C HIS A 246 10.06 2.80 -17.12
N GLU A 247 8.77 3.06 -16.91
CA GLU A 247 7.87 3.75 -17.85
C GLU A 247 6.75 4.43 -17.04
N ALA A 248 6.35 5.64 -17.45
CA ALA A 248 5.34 6.46 -16.80
C ALA A 248 3.98 5.74 -16.75
N ARG A 249 3.33 5.79 -15.59
CA ARG A 249 1.87 5.60 -15.56
C ARG A 249 1.26 6.86 -16.16
N GLU A 250 0.72 6.77 -17.36
CA GLU A 250 -0.31 7.70 -17.85
C GLU A 250 -1.54 7.57 -16.94
N MET A 251 -1.48 8.22 -15.78
CA MET A 251 -2.64 8.46 -14.91
C MET A 251 -2.90 9.97 -14.77
N ASP A 252 -2.08 10.80 -15.41
CA ASP A 252 -2.35 12.23 -15.56
C ASP A 252 -2.65 12.48 -17.04
N PHE A 253 -3.85 12.97 -17.33
CA PHE A 253 -4.24 13.42 -18.67
C PHE A 253 -3.45 14.67 -19.08
N ASN A 254 -2.69 15.28 -18.16
CA ASN A 254 -1.73 16.34 -18.47
C ASN A 254 -0.35 15.77 -18.76
N GLU A 255 0.11 16.01 -19.99
CA GLU A 255 1.51 15.99 -20.39
C GLU A 255 2.31 16.97 -19.52
N ASP A 256 2.76 16.59 -18.33
CA ASP A 256 3.89 17.26 -17.67
C ASP A 256 4.73 16.20 -16.94
N ASN A 257 5.72 15.73 -17.69
CA ASN A 257 6.56 14.58 -17.42
C ASN A 257 7.81 14.95 -16.60
N ASP A 258 7.61 15.60 -15.45
CA ASP A 258 8.72 16.15 -14.63
C ASP A 258 9.11 15.27 -13.42
N GLY A 259 8.37 14.17 -13.17
CA GLY A 259 8.63 13.24 -12.05
C GLY A 259 9.46 12.00 -12.41
N ASP A 260 9.91 11.87 -13.66
CA ASP A 260 10.30 10.60 -14.28
C ASP A 260 11.78 10.21 -14.07
N GLY A 261 12.49 10.94 -13.21
CA GLY A 261 13.87 10.62 -12.84
C GLY A 261 13.92 9.41 -11.90
N ARG A 262 14.78 8.43 -12.18
CA ARG A 262 15.13 7.42 -11.16
C ARG A 262 15.61 8.15 -9.91
N ILE A 263 15.50 7.53 -8.74
CA ILE A 263 16.04 8.09 -7.49
C ILE A 263 17.52 8.52 -7.61
N TRP A 264 18.27 7.91 -8.53
CA TRP A 264 19.67 8.20 -8.81
C TRP A 264 19.89 9.35 -9.80
N ASP A 265 18.90 9.66 -10.64
CA ASP A 265 18.96 10.68 -11.67
C ASP A 265 18.42 12.01 -11.12
N ASP A 266 17.28 11.98 -10.42
CA ASP A 266 16.73 13.13 -9.69
C ASP A 266 16.04 12.68 -8.37
N PRO A 267 16.77 12.71 -7.24
CA PRO A 267 16.21 12.30 -5.95
C PRO A 267 15.14 13.26 -5.41
N LEU A 268 15.17 14.53 -5.82
CA LEU A 268 14.19 15.52 -5.38
C LEU A 268 12.88 15.35 -6.16
N ALA A 269 12.97 15.15 -7.48
CA ALA A 269 11.80 14.83 -8.31
C ALA A 269 11.11 13.53 -7.86
N TRP A 270 11.88 12.49 -7.53
CA TRP A 270 11.34 11.25 -6.97
C TRP A 270 10.63 11.45 -5.62
N LEU A 271 11.20 12.29 -4.75
CA LEU A 271 10.61 12.62 -3.46
C LEU A 271 9.31 13.42 -3.62
N SER A 272 9.27 14.37 -4.57
CA SER A 272 8.08 15.18 -4.87
C SER A 272 7.01 14.43 -5.67
N GLY A 273 7.38 13.43 -6.46
CA GLY A 273 6.42 12.51 -7.10
C GLY A 273 5.76 11.55 -6.10
N GLY A 274 6.17 11.59 -4.84
CA GLY A 274 5.53 10.86 -3.76
C GLY A 274 4.16 11.41 -3.40
N ARG A 275 3.50 10.69 -2.50
CA ARG A 275 2.20 11.02 -1.92
C ARG A 275 2.35 11.21 -0.43
N GLY A 276 1.44 11.97 0.18
CA GLY A 276 1.43 12.07 1.63
C GLY A 276 0.14 12.61 2.21
N GLY A 277 0.02 12.42 3.51
CA GLY A 277 -1.17 12.80 4.23
C GLY A 277 -0.93 13.02 5.72
N LEU A 278 -1.85 13.75 6.32
CA LEU A 278 -1.94 14.04 7.74
C LEU A 278 -3.25 13.47 8.27
N GLU A 279 -3.18 12.75 9.38
CA GLU A 279 -4.36 12.26 10.09
C GLU A 279 -4.32 12.72 11.54
N PHE A 280 -5.33 13.44 11.98
CA PHE A 280 -5.54 13.73 13.38
C PHE A 280 -6.66 12.84 13.92
N THR A 281 -6.32 11.93 14.83
CA THR A 281 -7.28 11.03 15.48
C THR A 281 -7.56 11.51 16.88
N PHE A 282 -8.81 11.86 17.17
CA PHE A 282 -9.27 12.25 18.49
C PHE A 282 -9.60 11.01 19.34
N ASP A 283 -9.41 11.12 20.66
CA ASP A 283 -9.65 10.05 21.62
C ASP A 283 -11.12 9.61 21.69
N PHE A 284 -12.05 10.50 21.33
CA PHE A 284 -13.48 10.19 21.26
C PHE A 284 -13.90 9.44 19.98
N GLY A 285 -12.94 9.14 19.07
CA GLY A 285 -13.15 8.27 17.92
C GLY A 285 -13.33 8.98 16.57
N LEU A 286 -13.36 10.32 16.54
CA LEU A 286 -13.30 11.08 15.29
C LEU A 286 -11.87 11.09 14.73
N SER A 287 -11.74 11.05 13.42
CA SER A 287 -10.48 11.24 12.71
C SER A 287 -10.70 12.21 11.57
N LEU A 288 -9.79 13.17 11.43
CA LEU A 288 -9.78 14.15 10.36
C LEU A 288 -8.52 13.93 9.52
N ARG A 289 -8.67 13.97 8.21
CA ARG A 289 -7.64 13.59 7.25
C ARG A 289 -7.54 14.62 6.14
N ALA A 290 -6.31 14.93 5.77
CA ALA A 290 -5.98 15.72 4.61
C ALA A 290 -4.76 15.12 3.93
N GLY A 291 -4.71 15.16 2.61
CA GLY A 291 -3.62 14.58 1.85
C GLY A 291 -3.45 15.21 0.48
N LEU A 292 -2.32 14.86 -0.14
CA LEU A 292 -1.92 15.26 -1.47
C LEU A 292 -1.54 14.00 -2.22
N SER A 293 -2.21 13.75 -3.35
CA SER A 293 -1.92 12.58 -4.19
C SER A 293 -0.66 12.75 -5.04
N SER A 294 -0.19 13.98 -5.22
CA SER A 294 1.13 14.33 -5.73
C SER A 294 1.60 15.63 -5.08
N PHE A 295 2.88 15.75 -4.73
CA PHE A 295 3.45 17.01 -4.25
C PHE A 295 3.82 17.97 -5.37
N THR A 296 3.87 17.50 -6.63
CA THR A 296 4.14 18.35 -7.80
C THR A 296 2.86 19.03 -8.30
N THR A 297 1.74 18.30 -8.28
CA THR A 297 0.44 18.80 -8.76
C THR A 297 -0.46 19.15 -7.59
N PHE A 298 -0.40 20.40 -7.11
CA PHE A 298 -1.23 20.91 -6.00
C PHE A 298 -2.74 20.91 -6.26
N GLN A 299 -3.20 20.50 -7.45
CA GLN A 299 -4.61 20.48 -7.84
C GLN A 299 -5.38 19.26 -7.30
N SER A 300 -4.67 18.22 -6.85
CA SER A 300 -5.29 16.95 -6.40
C SER A 300 -5.29 16.84 -4.87
N VAL A 301 -6.05 17.73 -4.23
CA VAL A 301 -6.24 17.73 -2.77
C VAL A 301 -7.23 16.64 -2.37
N THR A 302 -6.87 15.88 -1.34
CA THR A 302 -7.76 14.89 -0.73
C THR A 302 -8.09 15.28 0.70
N ALA A 303 -9.34 15.07 1.10
CA ALA A 303 -9.79 15.31 2.46
C ALA A 303 -10.74 14.21 2.90
N GLY A 304 -10.84 13.97 4.20
CA GLY A 304 -11.77 12.98 4.70
C GLY A 304 -11.98 13.03 6.20
N ALA A 305 -13.05 12.36 6.62
CA ALA A 305 -13.40 12.21 8.02
C ALA A 305 -13.75 10.75 8.30
N GLY A 306 -13.40 10.28 9.49
CA GLY A 306 -13.69 8.93 9.94
C GLY A 306 -14.24 8.93 11.35
N LEU A 307 -15.20 8.06 11.62
CA LEU A 307 -15.77 7.88 12.94
C LEU A 307 -15.65 6.43 13.36
N THR A 308 -14.93 6.20 14.46
CA THR A 308 -14.84 4.89 15.11
C THR A 308 -15.80 4.83 16.28
N ILE A 309 -16.83 4.01 16.18
CA ILE A 309 -17.85 3.83 17.21
C ILE A 309 -17.58 2.53 17.96
N ALA A 310 -17.35 2.66 19.28
CA ALA A 310 -17.21 1.54 20.21
C ALA A 310 -16.22 0.44 19.79
N LYS A 311 -15.18 0.81 19.01
CA LYS A 311 -14.11 -0.07 18.50
C LYS A 311 -14.55 -1.24 17.61
N PHE A 312 -15.84 -1.40 17.34
CA PHE A 312 -16.36 -2.45 16.46
C PHE A 312 -16.85 -1.90 15.12
N LEU A 313 -17.13 -0.60 15.02
CA LEU A 313 -17.63 0.02 13.80
C LEU A 313 -16.73 1.18 13.39
N LYS A 314 -16.37 1.24 12.12
CA LYS A 314 -15.67 2.35 11.50
C LYS A 314 -16.45 2.78 10.26
N VAL A 315 -16.71 4.07 10.16
CA VAL A 315 -17.30 4.69 8.97
C VAL A 315 -16.34 5.78 8.54
N ASP A 316 -15.89 5.73 7.29
CA ASP A 316 -15.00 6.72 6.73
C ASP A 316 -15.60 7.28 5.45
N TYR A 317 -15.39 8.58 5.25
CA TYR A 317 -15.79 9.32 4.07
C TYR A 317 -14.59 10.08 3.54
N ALA A 318 -14.41 10.06 2.23
CA ALA A 318 -13.34 10.78 1.57
C ALA A 318 -13.83 11.54 0.34
N PHE A 319 -13.16 12.65 0.12
CA PHE A 319 -13.31 13.54 -1.00
C PHE A 319 -11.95 13.64 -1.69
N GLU A 320 -11.92 13.38 -2.98
CA GLU A 320 -10.76 13.58 -3.83
C GLU A 320 -11.12 14.57 -4.93
N SER A 321 -10.35 15.66 -4.99
CA SER A 321 -10.46 16.64 -6.06
C SER A 321 -9.68 16.15 -7.28
N HIS A 322 -10.27 16.27 -8.46
CA HIS A 322 -9.58 16.02 -9.72
C HIS A 322 -9.37 17.36 -10.46
N PRO A 323 -8.24 17.58 -11.14
CA PRO A 323 -7.98 18.84 -11.86
C PRO A 323 -8.91 19.05 -13.05
N VAL A 324 -9.26 17.96 -13.75
CA VAL A 324 -10.00 17.99 -15.03
C VAL A 324 -11.42 17.42 -14.91
N LEU A 325 -11.67 16.54 -13.95
CA LEU A 325 -12.89 15.74 -13.86
C LEU A 325 -13.69 16.11 -12.62
N SER A 326 -14.92 15.58 -12.54
CA SER A 326 -15.77 15.73 -11.36
C SER A 326 -15.09 15.18 -10.10
N PRO A 327 -15.32 15.79 -8.92
CA PRO A 327 -14.78 15.29 -7.67
C PRO A 327 -15.31 13.90 -7.35
N VAL A 328 -14.45 13.08 -6.77
CA VAL A 328 -14.75 11.69 -6.42
C VAL A 328 -15.08 11.59 -4.94
N HIS A 329 -16.21 10.94 -4.65
CA HIS A 329 -16.65 10.67 -3.29
C HIS A 329 -16.51 9.19 -2.99
N ARG A 330 -15.88 8.87 -1.85
CA ARG A 330 -15.73 7.48 -1.39
C ARG A 330 -16.35 7.32 -0.01
N VAL A 331 -17.13 6.25 0.15
CA VAL A 331 -17.68 5.84 1.44
C VAL A 331 -17.13 4.48 1.77
N SER A 332 -16.66 4.29 2.99
CA SER A 332 -16.29 2.98 3.49
C SER A 332 -16.84 2.68 4.85
N PHE A 333 -17.16 1.42 5.06
CA PHE A 333 -17.78 0.88 6.25
C PHE A 333 -17.02 -0.37 6.68
N SER A 334 -16.55 -0.41 7.92
CA SER A 334 -15.93 -1.60 8.50
C SER A 334 -16.60 -1.99 9.79
N PHE A 335 -16.92 -3.26 9.93
CA PHE A 335 -17.52 -3.83 11.14
C PHE A 335 -16.65 -4.98 11.64
N SER A 336 -16.49 -5.06 12.96
CA SER A 336 -15.88 -6.18 13.63
C SER A 336 -16.95 -6.94 14.39
N PRO A 337 -17.13 -8.26 14.16
CA PRO A 337 -18.01 -9.08 14.97
C PRO A 337 -17.45 -9.33 16.38
N TYR A 338 -16.45 -8.57 16.84
CA TYR A 338 -15.80 -8.72 18.14
C TYR A 338 -16.79 -8.75 19.32
N LEU A 339 -17.91 -8.04 19.24
CA LEU A 339 -18.97 -8.12 20.27
C LEU A 339 -19.54 -9.54 20.46
N PHE A 340 -19.42 -10.39 19.43
CA PHE A 340 -20.01 -11.73 19.36
C PHE A 340 -18.98 -12.85 19.27
N SER A 341 -17.68 -12.52 19.14
CA SER A 341 -16.59 -13.50 19.02
C SER A 341 -15.73 -13.49 20.28
N ARG A 342 -15.29 -14.68 20.73
CA ARG A 342 -14.58 -14.91 22.00
C ARG A 342 -13.35 -13.99 22.16
N LYS A 343 -12.89 -13.84 23.42
CA LYS A 343 -11.67 -13.10 23.84
C LYS A 343 -10.54 -13.22 22.78
N PRO A 344 -9.75 -12.15 22.56
CA PRO A 344 -8.67 -12.15 21.57
C PRO A 344 -7.78 -13.39 21.75
N LYS A 345 -7.53 -14.12 20.64
CA LYS A 345 -6.74 -15.35 20.66
C LYS A 345 -5.33 -15.08 21.21
N ASP A 346 -4.77 -16.06 21.91
CA ASP A 346 -3.40 -16.00 22.43
C ASP A 346 -2.40 -15.64 21.31
N GLY A 347 -1.48 -14.73 21.61
CA GLY A 347 -0.46 -14.25 20.66
C GLY A 347 -0.85 -13.05 19.81
N THR A 348 -1.99 -12.40 20.08
CA THR A 348 -2.28 -11.03 19.60
C THR A 348 -1.53 -9.99 20.45
N PRO A 349 -1.15 -8.82 19.89
CA PRO A 349 -0.54 -7.73 20.65
C PRO A 349 -1.28 -7.39 21.95
N GLU A 350 -2.63 -7.34 21.91
CA GLU A 350 -3.44 -7.08 23.10
C GLU A 350 -3.42 -8.22 24.14
N ALA A 351 -3.34 -9.48 23.71
CA ALA A 351 -3.16 -10.62 24.63
C ALA A 351 -1.77 -10.61 25.29
N GLN A 352 -0.73 -10.16 24.57
CA GLN A 352 0.62 -9.98 25.12
C GLN A 352 0.68 -8.81 26.10
N ILE A 353 0.02 -7.69 25.80
CA ILE A 353 -0.11 -6.55 26.72
C ILE A 353 -0.82 -6.98 28.01
N ARG A 354 -1.90 -7.77 27.93
CA ARG A 354 -2.54 -8.33 29.12
C ARG A 354 -1.61 -9.23 29.93
N LYS A 355 -0.80 -10.10 29.29
CA LYS A 355 0.18 -10.92 30.01
C LYS A 355 1.28 -10.09 30.68
N ARG A 356 1.72 -9.00 30.05
CA ARG A 356 2.71 -8.07 30.65
C ARG A 356 2.12 -7.26 31.81
N ALA A 357 0.85 -6.86 31.73
CA ALA A 357 0.19 -6.04 32.74
C ALA A 357 -0.19 -6.82 34.03
N VAL A 358 -0.20 -8.16 33.98
CA VAL A 358 -0.60 -9.02 35.13
C VAL A 358 0.62 -9.57 35.90
N LEU A 359 1.85 -9.21 35.52
CA LEU A 359 3.07 -9.68 36.20
C LEU A 359 3.54 -8.81 37.38
N THR A 360 2.67 -7.94 37.88
CA THR A 360 2.82 -7.24 39.17
C THR A 360 1.59 -7.53 40.03
N GLU A 361 1.49 -8.77 40.52
CA GLU A 361 0.73 -9.03 41.75
C GLU A 361 1.76 -9.10 42.88
N GLU A 362 1.70 -8.10 43.77
CA GLU A 362 2.33 -8.16 45.09
C GLU A 362 1.73 -9.34 45.87
N PRO A 363 2.49 -10.03 46.73
CA PRO A 363 1.92 -11.08 47.56
C PRO A 363 1.01 -10.47 48.62
N ASP A 364 -0.28 -10.74 48.53
CA ASP A 364 -1.27 -10.38 49.55
C ASP A 364 -1.00 -11.18 50.85
N ASP A 365 -0.42 -10.49 51.83
CA ASP A 365 -0.45 -10.88 53.24
C ASP A 365 -1.88 -10.70 53.78
N PHE A 366 -2.68 -11.77 53.78
CA PHE A 366 -3.86 -11.87 54.64
C PHE A 366 -3.70 -13.05 55.62
N VAL A 367 -3.39 -12.70 56.86
CA VAL A 367 -3.51 -13.56 58.03
C VAL A 367 -4.95 -13.45 58.55
N ASP A 368 -5.67 -14.57 58.58
CA ASP A 368 -6.62 -14.81 59.67
C ASP A 368 -6.75 -16.32 59.95
N GLY A 369 -6.78 -16.65 61.24
CA GLY A 369 -6.37 -17.95 61.75
C GLY A 369 -7.46 -19.00 62.01
N ALA A 370 -6.98 -20.04 62.72
CA ALA A 370 -7.66 -21.15 63.39
C ALA A 370 -7.85 -22.46 62.60
N ASP A 371 -6.92 -23.38 62.89
CA ASP A 371 -7.10 -24.77 63.35
C ASP A 371 -7.75 -25.80 62.41
N ASP A 372 -6.94 -26.74 61.88
CA ASP A 372 -6.79 -28.09 62.49
C ASP A 372 -5.79 -28.98 61.72
N VAL A 373 -4.78 -29.44 62.47
CA VAL A 373 -4.13 -30.76 62.54
C VAL A 373 -4.09 -31.65 61.27
N GLU A 374 -2.90 -32.00 60.77
CA GLU A 374 -2.25 -33.34 60.92
C GLU A 374 -1.04 -33.51 59.98
N GLY A 375 0.05 -34.13 60.46
CA GLY A 375 0.85 -35.05 59.61
C GLY A 375 2.19 -34.58 59.02
N ALA A 376 3.23 -34.64 59.85
CA ALA A 376 4.52 -35.31 59.59
C ALA A 376 5.52 -34.81 58.51
N ALA A 377 6.73 -34.51 59.03
CA ALA A 377 8.06 -34.90 58.54
C ALA A 377 8.53 -34.34 57.18
N SER A 378 9.74 -33.82 56.99
CA SER A 378 10.99 -33.84 57.77
C SER A 378 12.02 -32.92 57.09
N ALA A 379 12.92 -32.34 57.89
CA ALA A 379 14.38 -32.12 57.69
C ALA A 379 14.93 -32.04 56.25
N GLU A 380 15.87 -31.19 55.85
CA GLU A 380 16.95 -30.45 56.54
C GLU A 380 17.57 -29.53 55.44
N SER A 381 17.76 -28.24 55.70
CA SER A 381 19.06 -27.62 56.00
C SER A 381 20.17 -27.86 54.97
N LEU A 382 20.71 -26.79 54.37
CA LEU A 382 21.99 -26.22 54.77
C LEU A 382 22.25 -24.91 54.02
N ALA A 383 22.69 -23.94 54.80
CA ALA A 383 23.03 -22.57 54.44
C ALA A 383 24.51 -22.44 54.04
N ALA A 384 24.88 -21.17 53.80
CA ALA A 384 26.22 -20.57 53.80
C ALA A 384 26.95 -20.56 52.44
N GLU A 385 27.64 -19.49 52.01
CA GLU A 385 27.86 -18.11 52.49
C GLU A 385 28.80 -17.41 51.47
N SER A 386 28.93 -16.09 51.62
CA SER A 386 30.07 -15.22 51.23
C SER A 386 30.06 -14.63 49.81
N ALA A 387 29.82 -13.31 49.71
CA ALA A 387 30.80 -12.20 49.72
C ALA A 387 31.43 -12.03 48.32
N GLY A 388 31.36 -10.89 47.62
CA GLY A 388 31.38 -9.49 48.03
C GLY A 388 32.68 -8.90 47.48
N THR A 389 32.64 -7.99 46.50
CA THR A 389 33.70 -6.99 46.27
C THR A 389 33.17 -5.86 45.36
N ALA A 390 33.19 -4.64 45.89
CA ALA A 390 33.10 -3.40 45.14
C ALA A 390 34.51 -2.93 44.76
N VAL A 391 34.68 -2.31 43.60
CA VAL A 391 35.83 -1.44 43.31
C VAL A 391 35.32 -0.19 42.59
N ALA A 392 35.61 0.95 43.21
CA ALA A 392 35.55 2.28 42.61
C ALA A 392 36.95 2.65 42.09
N SER A 393 37.00 3.48 41.03
CA SER A 393 38.15 4.34 40.76
C SER A 393 37.69 5.63 40.07
N GLU A 394 37.97 6.75 40.72
CA GLU A 394 37.92 8.10 40.17
C GLU A 394 39.05 8.33 39.14
N SER A 395 38.86 9.28 38.22
CA SER A 395 39.54 10.60 38.26
C SER A 395 39.92 11.19 36.88
N GLN A 396 39.61 12.50 36.74
CA GLN A 396 40.20 13.56 35.88
C GLN A 396 40.02 13.45 34.35
N GLY A 397 39.70 14.49 33.57
CA GLY A 397 39.73 15.94 33.78
C GLY A 397 40.69 16.61 32.79
N ALA A 398 40.16 17.34 31.79
CA ALA A 398 40.76 18.35 30.87
C ALA A 398 40.12 18.19 29.48
N GLY A 399 39.67 19.19 28.72
CA GLY A 399 39.94 20.63 28.73
C GLY A 399 40.11 21.08 27.28
N LEU A 400 39.15 21.86 26.78
CA LEU A 400 39.25 22.96 25.79
C LEU A 400 40.19 22.81 24.57
N THR A 401 39.67 22.99 23.36
CA THR A 401 39.85 24.26 22.61
C THR A 401 39.09 24.29 21.28
N GLU A 402 38.38 25.41 21.10
CA GLU A 402 37.88 25.95 19.84
C GLU A 402 39.03 26.24 18.86
N LYS A 403 38.74 26.16 17.56
CA LYS A 403 39.29 27.13 16.60
C LYS A 403 38.35 27.30 15.42
N SER A 404 37.63 28.41 15.47
CA SER A 404 37.11 29.15 14.33
C SER A 404 38.26 29.83 13.58
N SER A 405 38.15 29.91 12.26
CA SER A 405 38.66 31.02 11.47
C SER A 405 37.99 31.00 10.09
N GLU A 406 37.08 31.96 9.89
CA GLU A 406 36.74 32.52 8.60
C GLU A 406 37.96 33.15 7.92
N VAL A 407 37.92 33.31 6.59
CA VAL A 407 37.95 34.61 5.88
C VAL A 407 38.49 34.44 4.45
N SER A 408 37.78 35.11 3.52
CA SER A 408 38.19 35.56 2.16
C SER A 408 38.30 34.47 1.10
N GLY A 409 37.53 34.46 0.01
CA GLY A 409 37.06 35.58 -0.79
C GLY A 409 38.07 35.84 -1.91
N GLN A 410 37.75 35.45 -3.15
CA GLN A 410 38.08 36.22 -4.36
C GLN A 410 37.48 35.61 -5.63
N THR A 411 36.92 36.53 -6.39
CA THR A 411 36.30 36.53 -7.71
C THR A 411 37.27 36.14 -8.82
N ALA A 412 36.77 35.46 -9.87
CA ALA A 412 37.24 35.65 -11.25
C ALA A 412 36.18 35.14 -12.24
N GLU A 413 35.56 36.08 -12.94
CA GLU A 413 35.00 35.90 -14.29
C GLU A 413 36.13 35.48 -15.25
N GLU A 414 35.83 34.62 -16.23
CA GLU A 414 36.06 34.97 -17.64
C GLU A 414 35.56 33.91 -18.63
N THR A 415 34.91 34.44 -19.68
CA THR A 415 34.92 34.03 -21.09
C THR A 415 34.04 32.90 -21.62
N SER A 416 33.00 33.38 -22.32
CA SER A 416 32.41 32.85 -23.55
C SER A 416 33.42 32.39 -24.60
N ALA A 417 33.07 31.31 -25.32
CA ALA A 417 33.46 31.12 -26.71
C ALA A 417 32.34 30.38 -27.47
N GLU A 418 31.88 31.04 -28.53
CA GLU A 418 30.78 30.68 -29.42
C GLU A 418 31.33 30.04 -30.72
N LYS A 419 30.47 29.25 -31.39
CA LYS A 419 30.44 28.83 -32.82
C LYS A 419 31.17 27.54 -33.26
N PRO A 420 30.74 26.89 -34.38
CA PRO A 420 29.70 27.30 -35.35
C PRO A 420 28.62 26.25 -35.70
N THR A 421 27.60 26.82 -36.32
CA THR A 421 26.43 26.29 -37.04
C THR A 421 26.80 25.40 -38.24
N GLU A 422 26.05 24.31 -38.45
CA GLU A 422 25.97 23.61 -39.73
C GLU A 422 24.50 23.43 -40.17
N LYS A 423 24.25 23.58 -41.47
CA LYS A 423 22.95 23.80 -42.11
C LYS A 423 22.30 22.49 -42.59
N ARG A 424 20.97 22.42 -42.38
CA ARG A 424 19.87 21.92 -43.26
C ARG A 424 19.94 20.52 -43.88
N ALA A 425 18.92 19.71 -43.56
CA ALA A 425 17.87 19.24 -44.49
C ALA A 425 16.75 18.59 -43.65
N GLY A 426 15.54 19.16 -43.57
CA GLY A 426 14.39 18.68 -44.34
C GLY A 426 13.24 18.37 -43.36
N VAL A 427 12.34 19.34 -43.15
CA VAL A 427 11.12 19.15 -42.33
C VAL A 427 9.93 19.22 -43.27
N GLU A 428 9.19 18.11 -43.35
CA GLU A 428 7.93 18.01 -44.07
C GLU A 428 6.84 18.84 -43.35
N SER A 429 6.16 19.67 -44.13
CA SER A 429 5.05 20.52 -43.72
C SER A 429 3.82 19.67 -43.40
N ARG A 430 3.36 19.70 -42.15
CA ARG A 430 2.00 19.26 -41.75
C ARG A 430 0.98 20.37 -42.06
N PRO A 431 -0.25 20.04 -42.47
CA PRO A 431 -1.26 21.04 -42.81
C PRO A 431 -1.77 21.78 -41.55
N VAL A 432 -1.92 23.10 -41.71
CA VAL A 432 -2.51 24.02 -40.75
C VAL A 432 -4.03 23.79 -40.73
N PHE A 433 -4.58 23.43 -39.57
CA PHE A 433 -6.02 23.48 -39.34
C PHE A 433 -6.43 24.94 -39.11
N VAL A 434 -7.43 25.38 -39.87
CA VAL A 434 -8.11 26.67 -39.70
C VAL A 434 -9.28 26.40 -38.78
N GLU A 435 -9.20 26.93 -37.57
CA GLU A 435 -10.28 26.95 -36.58
C GLU A 435 -11.22 28.10 -36.97
N THR A 436 -12.44 27.77 -37.37
CA THR A 436 -13.52 28.74 -37.55
C THR A 436 -14.38 28.74 -36.30
N ASP A 437 -14.35 29.88 -35.60
CA ASP A 437 -15.34 30.24 -34.58
C ASP A 437 -16.74 30.12 -35.18
N ASP A 438 -17.59 29.23 -34.66
CA ASP A 438 -19.03 29.32 -34.88
C ASP A 438 -19.79 29.23 -33.55
N GLU A 439 -20.66 30.22 -33.44
CA GLU A 439 -21.52 30.67 -32.36
C GLU A 439 -22.37 29.59 -31.67
N ILE A 440 -22.44 29.76 -30.34
CA ILE A 440 -23.63 29.72 -29.49
C ILE A 440 -24.97 29.61 -30.25
N LEU A 441 -25.74 28.56 -29.96
CA LEU A 441 -27.20 28.60 -30.02
C LEU A 441 -27.79 28.02 -28.73
N GLU A 442 -28.83 28.71 -28.28
CA GLU A 442 -29.54 28.66 -26.99
C GLU A 442 -30.06 27.29 -26.51
#